data_AF-A0A965BE51-F1
#
_entry.id   AF-A0A965BE51-F1
#
_cell.length_a   1.000
_cell.length_b   1.000
_cell.length_c   1.000
_cell.angle_alpha   90.00
_cell.angle_beta   90.00
_cell.angle_gamma   90.00
#
_symmetry.space_group_name_H-M   'P 1'
#
loop_
_entity.id
_entity.type
_entity.pdbx_description
1 polymer ?
#
loop_
_entity_poly.entity_id
_entity_poly.type
_entity_poly.pdbx_seq_one_letter_code
_entity_poly.pdbx_strand_id
1 'polypeptide(L)'
;MKKAVCPGSFDPITNGHLDVIERASHLFDEVVIAVLVNNSKSSLFTIEERIVLARDSVKHLSNVKVDMWSGLLVDYCRENGVDAIVKGLRAVSDFDYE
;
A
#
# COMPACT_ATOMS: atom_id res chain seq x y z
N MET A 1 17.05 9.73 -1.22
CA MET A 1 15.60 9.91 -1.02
C MET A 1 15.08 8.55 -0.58
N LYS A 2 14.55 8.44 0.64
CA LYS A 2 14.07 7.18 1.20
C LYS A 2 12.64 6.92 0.73
N LYS A 3 12.43 5.85 -0.03
CA LYS A 3 11.12 5.49 -0.56
C LYS A 3 10.59 4.22 0.11
N ALA A 4 9.35 4.28 0.57
CA ALA A 4 8.65 3.13 1.11
C ALA A 4 7.45 2.74 0.24
N VAL A 5 7.08 1.46 0.28
CA VAL A 5 5.81 0.96 -0.25
C VAL A 5 4.95 0.41 0.87
N CYS A 6 3.66 0.76 0.86
CA CYS A 6 2.60 0.15 1.66
C CYS A 6 1.77 -0.75 0.72
N PRO A 7 2.09 -2.04 0.59
CA PRO A 7 1.40 -2.94 -0.32
C PRO A 7 0.13 -3.53 0.32
N GLY A 8 -0.90 -3.76 -0.48
CA GLY A 8 -2.13 -4.38 0.01
C GLY A 8 -3.19 -4.56 -1.07
N SER A 9 -4.25 -5.31 -0.75
CA SER A 9 -5.43 -5.35 -1.62
C SER A 9 -6.23 -4.06 -1.54
N PHE A 10 -6.35 -3.46 -0.36
CA PHE A 10 -7.14 -2.24 -0.13
C PHE A 10 -8.57 -2.34 -0.68
N ASP A 11 -9.28 -3.39 -0.28
CA ASP A 11 -10.61 -3.75 -0.78
C ASP A 11 -11.70 -3.68 0.32
N PRO A 12 -12.15 -2.49 0.75
CA PRO A 12 -11.61 -1.17 0.43
C PRO A 12 -10.44 -0.76 1.37
N ILE A 13 -9.86 0.41 1.12
CA ILE A 13 -8.99 1.08 2.11
C ILE A 13 -9.79 1.38 3.39
N THR A 14 -9.13 1.37 4.56
CA THR A 14 -9.77 1.51 5.88
C THR A 14 -8.97 2.47 6.75
N ASN A 15 -9.54 2.95 7.86
CA ASN A 15 -8.82 3.81 8.80
C ASN A 15 -7.58 3.14 9.42
N GLY A 16 -7.57 1.81 9.55
CA GLY A 16 -6.37 1.08 9.99
C GLY A 16 -5.26 1.11 8.93
N HIS A 17 -5.61 1.05 7.65
CA HIS A 17 -4.64 1.26 6.56
C HIS A 17 -4.10 2.70 6.59
N LEU A 18 -4.99 3.68 6.75
CA LEU A 18 -4.63 5.10 6.78
C LEU A 18 -3.67 5.44 7.92
N ASP A 19 -3.90 4.94 9.13
CA ASP A 19 -2.97 5.14 10.26
C ASP A 19 -1.55 4.69 9.93
N VAL A 20 -1.40 3.49 9.32
CA VAL A 20 -0.09 2.96 8.92
C VAL A 20 0.55 3.82 7.84
N ILE A 21 -0.22 4.24 6.83
CA ILE A 21 0.26 5.08 5.73
C ILE A 21 0.69 6.46 6.23
N GLU A 22 -0.08 7.09 7.13
CA GLU A 22 0.24 8.39 7.73
C GLU A 22 1.49 8.32 8.61
N ARG A 23 1.65 7.24 9.37
CA ARG A 23 2.88 7.00 10.14
C ARG A 23 4.09 6.79 9.23
N ALA A 24 3.92 6.07 8.12
CA ALA A 24 4.97 5.90 7.12
C ALA A 24 5.32 7.24 6.44
N SER A 25 4.34 8.10 6.13
CA SER A 25 4.58 9.38 5.46
C SER A 25 5.40 10.35 6.30
N HIS A 26 5.44 10.19 7.63
CA HIS A 26 6.32 10.97 8.51
C HIS A 26 7.78 10.45 8.58
N LEU A 27 8.05 9.23 8.08
CA LEU A 27 9.35 8.57 8.19
C LEU A 27 10.12 8.49 6.86
N PHE A 28 9.41 8.61 5.74
CA PHE A 28 9.96 8.46 4.39
C PHE A 28 9.73 9.72 3.55
N ASP A 29 10.64 9.96 2.60
CA ASP A 29 10.54 11.09 1.68
C ASP A 29 9.39 10.88 0.68
N GLU A 30 9.15 9.63 0.26
CA GLU A 30 8.03 9.23 -0.59
C GLU A 30 7.44 7.90 -0.09
N VAL A 31 6.11 7.82 0.00
CA VAL A 31 5.38 6.58 0.29
C VAL A 31 4.48 6.24 -0.87
N VAL A 32 4.54 4.99 -1.34
CA VAL A 32 3.62 4.50 -2.37
C VAL A 32 2.66 3.48 -1.79
N ILE A 33 1.37 3.71 -1.93
CA ILE A 33 0.34 2.70 -1.73
C ILE A 33 0.29 1.85 -3.00
N ALA A 34 0.80 0.62 -2.93
CA ALA A 34 0.76 -0.30 -4.06
C ALA A 34 -0.47 -1.20 -3.95
N VAL A 35 -1.50 -0.88 -4.73
CA VAL A 35 -2.73 -1.68 -4.81
C VAL A 35 -2.45 -2.92 -5.66
N LEU A 36 -2.33 -4.07 -4.99
CA LEU A 36 -1.96 -5.31 -5.64
C LEU A 36 -3.16 -5.95 -6.35
N VAL A 37 -2.91 -6.43 -7.56
CA VAL A 37 -3.86 -7.23 -8.34
C VAL A 37 -3.69 -8.69 -7.97
N ASN A 38 -4.74 -9.31 -7.43
CA ASN A 38 -4.76 -10.74 -7.16
C ASN A 38 -5.89 -11.42 -7.94
N ASN A 39 -5.55 -12.00 -9.09
CA ASN A 39 -6.51 -12.67 -9.98
C ASN A 39 -7.12 -13.95 -9.38
N SER A 40 -6.57 -14.48 -8.28
CA SER A 40 -7.09 -15.68 -7.60
C SER A 40 -8.14 -15.40 -6.54
N LYS A 41 -8.42 -14.12 -6.22
CA LYS A 41 -9.39 -13.72 -5.20
C LYS A 41 -10.51 -12.89 -5.82
N SER A 42 -11.75 -13.15 -5.41
CA SER A 42 -12.86 -12.22 -5.71
C SER A 42 -12.69 -10.98 -4.83
N SER A 43 -12.56 -9.81 -5.45
CA SER A 43 -12.57 -8.52 -4.75
C SER A 43 -13.98 -7.94 -4.74
N LEU A 44 -14.33 -7.21 -3.69
CA LEU A 44 -15.60 -6.48 -3.60
C LEU A 44 -15.64 -5.32 -4.60
N PHE A 45 -14.51 -4.61 -4.74
CA PHE A 45 -14.34 -3.48 -5.65
C PHE A 45 -13.38 -3.82 -6.81
N THR A 46 -13.59 -3.18 -7.95
CA THR A 46 -12.65 -3.24 -9.08
C THR A 46 -11.30 -2.63 -8.70
N ILE A 47 -10.24 -2.93 -9.46
CA ILE A 47 -8.93 -2.31 -9.20
C ILE A 47 -9.01 -0.79 -9.36
N GLU A 48 -9.77 -0.30 -10.33
CA GLU A 48 -10.00 1.11 -10.59
C GLU A 48 -10.71 1.78 -9.39
N GLU A 49 -11.77 1.16 -8.86
CA GLU A 49 -12.48 1.66 -7.69
C GLU A 49 -11.58 1.72 -6.46
N ARG A 50 -10.78 0.67 -6.21
CA ARG A 50 -9.82 0.65 -5.08
C ARG A 50 -8.78 1.75 -5.19
N ILE A 51 -8.24 1.99 -6.38
CA ILE A 51 -7.30 3.09 -6.63
C ILE A 51 -7.95 4.45 -6.36
N VAL A 52 -9.19 4.66 -6.83
CA VAL A 52 -9.93 5.91 -6.60
C VAL A 52 -10.16 6.13 -5.11
N LEU A 53 -10.66 5.12 -4.40
CA LEU A 53 -10.89 5.19 -2.95
C LEU A 53 -9.60 5.46 -2.17
N ALA A 54 -8.50 4.78 -2.53
CA ALA A 54 -7.20 5.00 -1.91
C ALA A 54 -6.69 6.43 -2.17
N ARG A 55 -6.75 6.91 -3.42
CA ARG A 55 -6.33 8.28 -3.79
C ARG A 55 -7.11 9.33 -3.03
N ASP A 56 -8.43 9.18 -2.97
CA ASP A 56 -9.31 10.11 -2.28
C ASP A 56 -9.03 10.18 -0.78
N SER A 57 -8.68 9.04 -0.17
CA SER A 57 -8.41 8.94 1.27
C SER A 57 -7.07 9.54 1.71
N VAL A 58 -6.15 9.84 0.77
CA VAL A 58 -4.80 10.32 1.09
C VAL A 58 -4.44 11.64 0.41
N LYS A 59 -5.43 12.36 -0.15
CA LYS A 59 -5.21 13.66 -0.83
C LYS A 59 -4.51 14.72 0.03
N HIS A 60 -4.63 14.62 1.35
CA HIS A 60 -3.99 15.52 2.31
C HIS A 60 -2.50 15.26 2.50
N LEU A 61 -1.98 14.13 2.03
CA LEU A 61 -0.58 13.71 2.19
C LEU A 61 0.20 13.98 0.90
N SER A 62 1.02 15.02 0.89
CA SER A 62 1.74 15.49 -0.32
C SER A 62 2.83 14.54 -0.83
N ASN A 63 3.33 13.66 0.05
CA ASN A 63 4.38 12.68 -0.26
C ASN A 63 3.85 11.25 -0.42
N VAL A 64 2.53 11.07 -0.47
CA VAL A 64 1.90 9.76 -0.70
C VAL A 64 1.37 9.65 -2.13
N LYS A 65 1.72 8.57 -2.81
CA LYS A 65 1.23 8.24 -4.16
C LYS A 65 0.46 6.92 -4.12
N VAL A 66 -0.48 6.76 -5.05
CA VAL A 66 -1.22 5.51 -5.23
C VAL A 66 -0.90 4.95 -6.61
N ASP A 67 -0.43 3.72 -6.61
CA ASP A 67 -0.04 2.98 -7.80
C ASP A 67 -0.67 1.57 -7.77
N MET A 68 -0.68 0.91 -8.91
CA MET A 68 -1.13 -0.48 -9.02
C MET A 68 0.00 -1.38 -9.49
N TRP A 69 -0.02 -2.63 -9.03
CA TRP A 69 0.96 -3.60 -9.47
C TRP A 69 0.34 -4.98 -9.66
N SER A 70 0.75 -5.64 -10.74
CA SER A 70 0.45 -7.03 -11.02
C SER A 70 1.77 -7.79 -11.16
N GLY A 71 1.97 -8.80 -10.32
CA GLY A 71 3.22 -9.56 -10.26
C GLY A 71 3.79 -9.60 -8.85
N LEU A 72 5.09 -9.92 -8.74
CA LEU A 72 5.74 -10.01 -7.44
C LEU A 72 6.02 -8.61 -6.88
N LEU A 73 5.72 -8.41 -5.60
CA LEU A 73 5.99 -7.15 -4.90
C LEU A 73 7.47 -6.78 -4.90
N VAL A 74 8.37 -7.77 -4.85
CA VAL A 74 9.81 -7.50 -4.86
C VAL A 74 10.27 -6.90 -6.20
N ASP A 75 9.62 -7.27 -7.30
CA ASP A 75 9.92 -6.72 -8.63
C ASP A 75 9.45 -5.28 -8.71
N TYR A 76 8.25 -4.98 -8.19
CA TYR A 76 7.79 -3.60 -8.01
C TYR A 76 8.82 -2.75 -7.27
N CYS A 77 9.34 -3.28 -6.16
CA CYS A 77 10.31 -2.56 -5.34
C CYS A 77 11.61 -2.27 -6.09
N ARG A 78 12.14 -3.25 -6.84
CA ARG A 78 13.36 -3.06 -7.65
C ARG A 78 13.15 -2.06 -8.78
N GLU A 79 12.04 -2.17 -9.51
CA GLU A 79 11.74 -1.31 -10.66
C GLU A 79 11.46 0.14 -10.25
N ASN A 80 10.93 0.36 -9.05
CA ASN A 80 10.55 1.68 -8.55
C ASN A 80 11.52 2.30 -7.54
N GLY A 81 12.68 1.65 -7.32
CA GLY A 81 13.70 2.11 -6.38
C GLY A 81 13.18 2.26 -4.95
N VAL A 82 12.38 1.29 -4.48
CA VAL A 82 11.80 1.28 -3.14
C VAL A 82 12.79 0.65 -2.16
N ASP A 83 13.11 1.37 -1.09
CA ASP A 83 14.09 0.94 -0.08
C ASP A 83 13.45 0.07 1.02
N ALA A 84 12.16 0.24 1.28
CA ALA A 84 11.47 -0.42 2.38
C ALA A 84 10.03 -0.80 2.05
N ILE A 85 9.59 -1.94 2.61
CA ILE A 85 8.18 -2.34 2.65
C ILE A 85 7.65 -2.04 4.05
N VAL A 86 6.53 -1.34 4.14
CA VAL A 86 5.86 -1.02 5.40
C VAL A 86 4.53 -1.77 5.47
N LYS A 87 4.33 -2.56 6.53
CA LYS A 87 3.10 -3.30 6.78
C LYS A 87 2.62 -3.09 8.21
N GLY A 88 1.30 -3.04 8.38
CA GLY A 88 0.67 -3.01 9.69
C GLY A 88 0.51 -4.43 10.23
N LEU A 89 0.89 -4.64 11.49
CA LEU A 89 0.63 -5.86 12.25
C LEU A 89 -0.37 -5.54 13.35
N ARG A 90 -1.41 -6.36 13.51
CA ARG A 90 -2.50 -6.11 14.48
C ARG A 90 -2.52 -7.15 15.59
N ALA A 91 -2.34 -8.42 15.23
CA ALA A 91 -2.33 -9.54 16.17
C ALA A 91 -1.04 -10.34 16.07
N VAL A 92 -0.75 -11.15 17.09
CA VAL A 92 0.45 -12.00 17.11
C VAL A 92 0.48 -12.97 15.92
N SER A 93 -0.68 -13.47 15.49
CA SER A 93 -0.79 -14.36 14.32
C SER A 93 -0.38 -13.71 13.00
N ASP A 94 -0.38 -12.38 12.92
CA ASP A 94 0.08 -11.69 11.70
C ASP A 94 1.61 -11.87 11.53
N PHE A 95 2.37 -12.02 12.63
CA PHE A 95 3.84 -12.17 12.58
C PHE A 95 4.29 -13.49 11.95
N ASP A 96 3.51 -14.56 12.07
CA ASP A 96 3.90 -15.86 11.51
C ASP A 96 3.73 -15.90 9.98
N TYR A 97 2.87 -15.03 9.44
CA TYR A 97 2.60 -14.93 8.01
C TYR A 97 3.53 -13.96 7.29
N GLU A 98 4.01 -12.94 8.00
CA GLU A 98 4.82 -11.82 7.49
C GLU A 98 6.32 -12.03 7.65
#